data_AF-T0TKF2-F1
#
_entry.id   AF-T0TKF2-F1
#
_cell.length_a   1.000
_cell.length_b   1.000
_cell.length_c   1.000
_cell.angle_alpha   90.00
_cell.angle_beta   90.00
_cell.angle_gamma   90.00
#
_symmetry.space_group_name_H-M   'P 1'
#
loop_
_entity.id
_entity.type
_entity.pdbx_description
1 polymer ?
#
loop_
_entity_poly.entity_id
_entity_poly.type
_entity_poly.pdbx_seq_one_letter_code
_entity_poly.pdbx_strand_id
1 'polypeptide(L)'
;MFMRMMFFAPLAGALIYLLTGVEMSWVRNRASKLLFNSAIAVVASACLVKGIVEVSGRTTSVDMPYWYVAVGLLCLSLITGIIRPKKLA
;
A
#
# COMPACT_ATOMS: atom_id res chain seq x y z
N MET A 1 -19.30 -5.31 -2.26
CA MET A 1 -18.32 -6.27 -1.67
C MET A 1 -17.03 -5.61 -1.18
N PHE A 2 -16.56 -4.53 -1.81
CA PHE A 2 -15.26 -3.91 -1.53
C PHE A 2 -15.09 -3.40 -0.08
N MET A 3 -16.11 -2.75 0.49
CA MET A 3 -16.07 -2.29 1.88
C MET A 3 -15.90 -3.45 2.89
N ARG A 4 -16.54 -4.59 2.64
CA ARG A 4 -16.42 -5.77 3.51
C ARG A 4 -15.01 -6.39 3.47
N MET A 5 -14.32 -6.27 2.34
CA MET A 5 -12.98 -6.83 2.14
C MET A 5 -11.86 -5.84 2.47
N MET A 6 -12.18 -4.62 2.89
CA MET A 6 -11.20 -3.56 3.15
C MET A 6 -10.20 -3.91 4.25
N PHE A 7 -10.57 -4.79 5.20
CA PHE A 7 -9.68 -5.26 6.26
C PHE A 7 -8.45 -6.02 5.74
N PHE A 8 -8.49 -6.55 4.51
CA PHE A 8 -7.35 -7.25 3.92
C PHE A 8 -6.15 -6.32 3.69
N ALA A 9 -6.37 -5.04 3.37
CA ALA A 9 -5.29 -4.08 3.15
C ALA A 9 -4.42 -3.85 4.41
N PRO A 10 -4.98 -3.47 5.58
CA PRO A 10 -4.20 -3.35 6.80
C PRO A 10 -3.68 -4.71 7.31
N LEU A 11 -4.41 -5.81 7.09
CA LEU A 11 -3.94 -7.15 7.47
C LEU A 11 -2.68 -7.57 6.69
N ALA A 12 -2.67 -7.38 5.36
CA ALA A 12 -1.50 -7.65 4.53
C ALA A 12 -0.32 -6.75 4.90
N GLY A 13 -0.60 -5.48 5.20
CA GLY A 13 0.40 -4.53 5.70
C GLY A 13 1.02 -4.98 7.03
N ALA A 14 0.19 -5.37 8.00
CA ALA A 14 0.63 -5.86 9.30
C ALA A 14 1.50 -7.13 9.17
N LEU A 15 1.12 -8.05 8.27
CA LEU A 15 1.92 -9.25 8.00
C LEU A 15 3.31 -8.90 7.45
N ILE A 16 3.40 -7.96 6.51
CA ILE A 16 4.70 -7.52 5.95
C ILE A 16 5.53 -6.78 7.01
N TYR A 17 4.92 -6.00 7.90
CA TYR A 17 5.62 -5.38 9.02
C TYR A 17 6.10 -6.40 10.05
N LEU A 18 5.32 -7.45 10.32
CA LEU A 18 5.76 -8.56 11.18
C LEU A 18 6.99 -9.26 10.57
N LEU A 19 6.97 -9.56 9.28
CA LEU A 19 8.12 -10.12 8.55
C LEU A 19 9.35 -9.19 8.57
N THR A 20 9.13 -7.88 8.62
CA THR A 20 10.20 -6.89 8.78
C THR A 20 10.89 -7.02 10.15
N GLY A 21 10.14 -7.36 11.20
CA GLY A 21 10.70 -7.61 12.54
C GLY A 21 11.63 -8.84 12.60
N VAL A 22 11.46 -9.80 11.69
CA VAL A 22 12.32 -10.99 11.53
C VAL A 22 13.40 -10.77 10.45
N GLU A 23 13.65 -9.52 10.06
CA GLU A 23 14.57 -9.14 8.98
C GLU A 23 14.27 -9.76 7.59
N MET A 24 13.12 -10.39 7.38
CA MET A 24 12.82 -11.12 6.14
C MET A 24 12.27 -10.23 5.00
N SER A 25 12.06 -8.94 5.27
CA SER A 25 11.37 -7.99 4.36
C SER A 25 12.31 -6.94 3.76
N TRP A 26 11.90 -6.37 2.62
CA TRP A 26 12.57 -5.22 1.97
C TRP A 26 12.31 -3.89 2.69
N VAL A 27 11.31 -3.84 3.57
CA VAL A 27 10.83 -2.62 4.25
C VAL A 27 11.73 -2.24 5.45
N ARG A 28 13.06 -2.21 5.24
CA ARG A 28 14.05 -1.97 6.30
C ARG A 28 14.31 -0.47 6.53
N ASN A 29 14.41 0.30 5.45
CA ASN A 29 14.72 1.74 5.50
C ASN A 29 13.50 2.58 5.89
N ARG A 30 13.70 3.73 6.57
CA ARG A 30 12.59 4.64 6.92
C ARG A 30 11.77 5.07 5.69
N ALA A 31 12.43 5.41 4.59
CA ALA A 31 11.76 5.80 3.35
C ALA A 31 10.87 4.67 2.80
N SER A 32 11.41 3.45 2.71
CA SER A 32 10.66 2.27 2.25
C SER A 32 9.44 1.96 3.15
N LYS A 33 9.58 2.12 4.48
CA LYS A 33 8.47 1.99 5.44
C LYS A 33 7.36 3.01 5.21
N LEU A 34 7.71 4.28 5.03
CA LEU A 34 6.72 5.34 4.80
C LEU A 34 6.01 5.15 3.47
N LEU A 35 6.76 4.84 2.40
CA LEU A 35 6.20 4.58 1.07
C LEU A 35 5.25 3.38 1.07
N PHE A 36 5.63 2.29 1.77
CA PHE A 36 4.78 1.11 1.93
C PHE A 36 3.50 1.43 2.71
N ASN A 37 3.62 2.17 3.82
CA ASN A 37 2.47 2.62 4.61
C ASN A 37 1.50 3.48 3.78
N SER A 38 2.04 4.42 2.99
CA SER A 38 1.24 5.23 2.08
C SER A 38 0.56 4.39 1.00
N ALA A 39 1.23 3.38 0.43
CA ALA A 39 0.61 2.44 -0.51
C ALA A 39 -0.61 1.72 0.09
N ILE A 40 -0.51 1.20 1.32
CA ILE A 40 -1.62 0.54 2.02
C ILE A 40 -2.79 1.51 2.23
N ALA A 41 -2.51 2.75 2.65
CA ALA A 41 -3.53 3.78 2.85
C ALA A 41 -4.27 4.12 1.53
N VAL A 42 -3.56 4.16 0.41
CA VAL A 42 -4.16 4.38 -0.92
C VAL A 42 -5.04 3.20 -1.34
N VAL A 43 -4.61 1.95 -1.10
CA VAL A 43 -5.44 0.75 -1.37
C VAL A 43 -6.72 0.77 -0.54
N ALA A 44 -6.61 1.08 0.76
CA ALA A 44 -7.76 1.22 1.64
C ALA A 44 -8.73 2.31 1.13
N SER A 45 -8.19 3.45 0.69
CA SER A 45 -8.98 4.54 0.10
C SER A 45 -9.67 4.12 -1.21
N ALA A 46 -8.99 3.35 -2.06
CA ALA A 46 -9.58 2.79 -3.29
C ALA A 46 -10.79 1.90 -2.97
N CYS A 47 -10.65 1.01 -1.98
CA CYS A 47 -11.73 0.13 -1.54
C CYS A 47 -12.91 0.92 -0.94
N LEU A 48 -12.65 1.99 -0.20
CA LEU A 48 -13.70 2.88 0.33
C LEU A 48 -14.47 3.57 -0.79
N VAL A 49 -13.76 4.26 -1.69
CA VAL A 49 -14.39 5.01 -2.79
C VAL A 49 -15.20 4.06 -3.67
N LYS A 50 -14.63 2.91 -4.04
CA LYS A 50 -15.32 1.90 -4.84
C LYS A 50 -16.53 1.31 -4.11
N GLY A 51 -16.42 1.06 -2.81
CA GLY A 51 -17.53 0.58 -1.98
C GLY A 51 -18.67 1.58 -1.87
N ILE A 52 -18.37 2.87 -1.64
CA ILE A 52 -19.39 3.94 -1.60
C ILE A 52 -20.12 4.04 -2.94
N VAL A 53 -19.39 3.96 -4.04
CA VAL A 53 -19.99 4.06 -5.38
C VAL A 53 -20.87 2.84 -5.69
N GLU A 54 -20.41 1.63 -5.34
CA GLU A 54 -21.19 0.39 -5.48
C GLU A 54 -22.50 0.46 -4.67
N VAL A 55 -22.44 0.91 -3.41
CA VAL A 55 -23.64 1.08 -2.56
C VAL A 55 -24.57 2.17 -3.09
N SER A 56 -24.02 3.18 -3.76
CA SER A 56 -24.80 4.25 -4.39
C SER A 56 -25.47 3.83 -5.72
N GLY A 57 -25.29 2.58 -6.19
CA GLY A 57 -25.84 2.11 -7.46
C GLY A 57 -25.22 2.78 -8.69
N ARG A 58 -24.06 3.44 -8.54
CA ARG A 58 -23.36 4.14 -9.63
C ARG A 58 -22.16 3.32 -10.07
N THR A 59 -21.72 3.53 -11.31
CA THR A 59 -20.46 3.00 -11.83
C THR A 59 -19.53 4.15 -12.16
N THR A 60 -18.28 4.05 -11.75
CA THR A 60 -17.27 5.07 -12.01
C THR A 60 -15.92 4.43 -12.23
N SER A 61 -15.09 5.07 -13.04
CA SER A 61 -13.69 4.68 -13.27
C SER A 61 -12.72 5.41 -12.34
N VAL A 62 -13.21 6.18 -11.34
CA VAL A 62 -12.34 6.87 -10.40
C VAL A 62 -11.56 5.94 -9.48
N ASP A 63 -11.80 4.63 -9.50
CA ASP A 63 -10.99 3.64 -8.79
C ASP A 63 -9.62 3.39 -9.45
N MET A 64 -9.54 3.45 -10.79
CA MET A 64 -8.29 3.25 -11.54
C MET A 64 -7.10 4.10 -11.07
N PRO A 65 -7.22 5.43 -10.88
CA PRO A 65 -6.08 6.24 -10.43
C PRO A 65 -5.55 5.82 -9.05
N TYR A 66 -6.43 5.39 -8.13
CA TYR A 66 -5.97 4.91 -6.82
C TYR A 66 -5.11 3.65 -6.95
N TRP A 67 -5.49 2.73 -7.84
CA TRP A 67 -4.69 1.53 -8.09
C TRP A 67 -3.32 1.86 -8.70
N TYR A 68 -3.26 2.79 -9.67
CA TYR A 68 -1.99 3.23 -10.24
C TYR A 68 -1.07 3.88 -9.20
N VAL A 69 -1.62 4.74 -8.35
CA VAL A 69 -0.85 5.39 -7.27
C VAL A 69 -0.38 4.38 -6.22
N ALA A 70 -1.23 3.43 -5.83
CA ALA A 70 -0.87 2.37 -4.89
C ALA A 70 0.29 1.51 -5.42
N VAL A 71 0.21 1.07 -6.68
CA VAL A 71 1.27 0.30 -7.33
C VAL A 71 2.55 1.13 -7.44
N GLY A 72 2.44 2.41 -7.83
CA GLY A 72 3.58 3.32 -7.92
C GLY A 72 4.31 3.46 -6.58
N LEU A 73 3.59 3.68 -5.48
CA LEU A 73 4.16 3.79 -4.14
C LEU A 73 4.78 2.47 -3.66
N LEU A 74 4.18 1.33 -3.99
CA LEU A 74 4.71 0.01 -3.64
C LEU A 74 6.00 -0.29 -4.42
N CYS A 75 6.05 0.00 -5.72
CA CYS A 75 7.27 -0.07 -6.51
C CYS A 75 8.37 0.85 -5.97
N LEU A 76 8.02 2.09 -5.59
CA LEU A 76 8.98 3.02 -5.01
C LEU A 76 9.50 2.52 -3.65
N SER A 77 8.63 1.91 -2.83
CA SER A 77 9.01 1.26 -1.58
C SER A 77 9.99 0.11 -1.80
N LEU A 78 9.78 -0.73 -2.83
CA LEU A 78 10.69 -1.81 -3.20
C LEU A 78 12.04 -1.26 -3.66
N ILE A 79 12.04 -0.30 -4.58
CA ILE A 79 13.26 0.32 -5.11
C ILE A 79 14.08 0.94 -3.97
N THR A 80 13.45 1.71 -3.08
CA THR A 80 14.12 2.34 -1.92
C THR A 80 14.52 1.35 -0.82
N GLY A 81 13.89 0.18 -0.76
CA GLY A 81 14.27 -0.91 0.12
C GLY A 81 15.50 -1.66 -0.37
N ILE A 82 15.58 -1.90 -1.69
CA ILE A 82 16.68 -2.62 -2.35
C ILE A 82 17.91 -1.73 -2.53
N ILE A 83 17.72 -0.47 -2.92
CA ILE A 83 18.80 0.50 -3.06
C ILE A 83 19.25 0.88 -1.64
N ARG A 84 20.31 0.21 -1.16
CA ARG A 84 21.00 0.62 0.07
C ARG A 84 21.41 2.09 -0.06
N PRO A 85 21.09 2.96 0.92
CA PRO A 85 21.80 4.21 1.00
C PRO A 85 23.28 3.88 1.18
N LYS A 86 24.13 4.31 0.24
CA LYS A 86 25.57 4.42 0.53
C LYS A 86 25.64 5.28 1.79
N LYS A 87 26.17 4.75 2.89
CA LYS A 87 26.61 5.59 4.00
C LYS A 87 27.55 6.61 3.36
N LEU A 88 27.12 7.87 3.24
CA LEU A 88 28.04 8.98 3.04
C LEU A 88 28.83 9.03 4.35
N ALA A 89 29.98 8.37 4.32
CA ALA A 89 31.02 8.47 5.34
C ALA A 89 31.72 9.82 5.18
#